data_AF-A0A8C9PW17-F1
#
_entry.id   AF-A0A8C9PW17-F1
#
_cell.length_a   1.000
_cell.length_b   1.000
_cell.length_c   1.000
_cell.angle_alpha   90.00
_cell.angle_beta   90.00
_cell.angle_gamma   90.00
#
_symmetry.space_group_name_H-M   'P 1'
#
loop_
_entity.id
_entity.type
_entity.pdbx_description
1 polymer ?
#
loop_
_entity_poly.entity_id
_entity_poly.type
_entity_poly.pdbx_seq_one_letter_code
_entity_poly.pdbx_strand_id
1 'polypeptide(L)'
;AGTGKAQMYVRHRVSEAFRVTMAARDPSLPVLPYTQIFYDMTNRLLPLEELEHTLGESAAQGAAGVVLWVSWENTSTKESCQAIKEYMDTTLGPFILNVTSGALLCSEALCSGHGRCARRSNHPEALLILNPDSFSIQLMPGGRSLTLKGALSLEDQAQMAMEFKCHCYHGWRGEWCEQQGM
;
A
#
# COMPACT_ATOMS: atom_id res chain seq x y z
N ALA A 1 -12.72 18.90 2.83
CA ALA A 1 -13.44 17.67 2.47
C ALA A 1 -13.08 17.33 1.03
N GLY A 2 -12.51 16.15 0.80
CA GLY A 2 -12.20 15.65 -0.54
C GLY A 2 -13.49 15.43 -1.35
N THR A 3 -13.38 15.45 -2.67
CA THR A 3 -14.56 15.38 -3.56
C THR A 3 -15.13 13.95 -3.72
N GLY A 4 -14.63 12.97 -2.95
CA GLY A 4 -14.94 11.55 -3.09
C GLY A 4 -14.43 10.93 -4.41
N LYS A 5 -13.54 11.62 -5.13
CA LYS A 5 -13.05 11.21 -6.46
C LYS A 5 -11.61 10.74 -6.48
N ALA A 6 -10.85 10.96 -5.40
CA ALA A 6 -9.42 10.67 -5.35
C ALA A 6 -9.12 9.20 -5.57
N GLN A 7 -9.86 8.31 -4.90
CA GLN A 7 -9.69 6.87 -5.06
C GLN A 7 -9.94 6.43 -6.51
N MET A 8 -11.01 6.89 -7.15
CA MET A 8 -11.28 6.57 -8.56
C MET A 8 -10.18 7.11 -9.48
N TYR A 9 -9.68 8.32 -9.23
CA TYR A 9 -8.58 8.91 -9.99
C TYR A 9 -7.31 8.05 -9.91
N VAL A 10 -6.90 7.64 -8.70
CA VAL A 10 -5.71 6.79 -8.50
C VAL A 10 -5.95 5.41 -9.07
N ARG A 11 -7.12 4.81 -8.79
CA ARG A 11 -7.50 3.46 -9.20
C ARG A 11 -7.26 3.26 -10.69
N HIS A 12 -7.81 4.15 -11.52
CA HIS A 12 -7.72 4.03 -12.97
C HIS A 12 -6.30 4.30 -13.49
N ARG A 13 -5.52 5.18 -12.87
CA ARG A 13 -4.13 5.44 -13.29
C ARG A 13 -3.20 4.25 -13.01
N VAL A 14 -3.35 3.63 -11.85
CA VAL A 14 -2.58 2.42 -11.51
C VAL A 14 -3.02 1.23 -12.37
N SER A 15 -4.33 1.05 -12.56
CA SER A 15 -4.87 0.00 -13.43
C SER A 15 -4.40 0.14 -14.88
N GLU A 16 -4.26 1.37 -15.37
CA GLU A 16 -3.76 1.63 -16.73
C GLU A 16 -2.30 1.17 -16.88
N ALA A 17 -1.45 1.39 -15.87
CA ALA A 17 -0.07 0.90 -15.91
C ALA A 17 -0.04 -0.62 -16.07
N PHE A 18 -0.81 -1.36 -15.26
CA PHE A 18 -0.93 -2.82 -15.38
C PHE A 18 -1.57 -3.27 -16.71
N ARG A 19 -2.55 -2.53 -17.23
CA ARG A 19 -3.15 -2.83 -18.54
C ARG A 19 -2.09 -2.76 -19.64
N VAL A 20 -1.21 -1.76 -19.61
CA VAL A 20 -0.12 -1.60 -20.57
C VAL A 20 0.93 -2.70 -20.42
N THR A 21 1.30 -3.09 -19.19
CA THR A 21 2.27 -4.18 -18.98
C THR A 21 1.77 -5.52 -19.54
N MET A 22 0.48 -5.82 -19.33
CA MET A 22 -0.18 -7.00 -19.91
C MET A 22 -0.22 -6.93 -21.45
N ALA A 23 -0.56 -5.79 -22.03
CA ALA A 23 -0.58 -5.60 -23.48
C ALA A 23 0.81 -5.75 -24.12
N ALA A 24 1.86 -5.36 -23.39
CA ALA A 24 3.26 -5.53 -23.79
C ALA A 24 3.80 -6.96 -23.57
N ARG A 25 2.99 -7.88 -23.02
CA ARG A 25 3.39 -9.25 -22.64
C ARG A 25 4.52 -9.32 -21.61
N ASP A 26 4.64 -8.30 -20.76
CA ASP A 26 5.53 -8.31 -19.60
C ASP A 26 4.70 -8.10 -18.32
N PRO A 27 3.92 -9.12 -17.90
CA PRO A 27 3.06 -8.99 -16.73
C PRO A 27 3.86 -8.81 -15.43
N SER A 28 5.15 -9.17 -15.42
CA SER A 28 6.05 -9.04 -14.27
C SER A 28 6.66 -7.66 -14.08
N LEU A 29 6.46 -6.73 -15.03
CA LEU A 29 7.06 -5.41 -14.99
C LEU A 29 6.64 -4.64 -13.72
N PRO A 30 7.59 -4.23 -12.86
CA PRO A 30 7.27 -3.51 -11.63
C PRO A 30 6.59 -2.16 -11.89
N VAL A 31 5.39 -1.96 -11.33
CA VAL A 31 4.69 -0.67 -11.36
C VAL A 31 4.95 0.08 -10.05
N LEU A 32 5.63 1.24 -10.12
CA LEU A 32 5.89 2.10 -8.95
C LEU A 32 5.29 3.49 -9.17
N PRO A 33 4.04 3.74 -8.71
CA PRO A 33 3.43 5.05 -8.81
C PRO A 33 4.22 6.11 -8.03
N TYR A 34 4.33 7.30 -8.61
CA TYR A 34 4.77 8.50 -7.90
C TYR A 34 3.59 9.10 -7.13
N THR A 35 3.82 9.42 -5.86
CA THR A 35 2.80 9.99 -4.97
C THR A 35 3.39 11.10 -4.10
N GLN A 36 2.55 12.05 -3.70
CA GLN A 36 2.90 13.15 -2.80
C GLN A 36 2.19 12.96 -1.46
N ILE A 37 2.75 13.56 -0.41
CA ILE A 37 2.08 13.64 0.91
C ILE A 37 1.27 14.92 1.08
N PHE A 38 1.23 15.74 0.03
CA PHE A 38 0.46 16.98 -0.06
C PHE A 38 -0.51 16.89 -1.25
N TYR A 39 -1.61 17.65 -1.20
CA TYR A 39 -2.34 17.96 -2.43
C TYR A 39 -1.45 18.75 -3.38
N ASP A 40 -1.53 18.42 -4.67
CA ASP A 40 -0.64 18.97 -5.70
C ASP A 40 -0.60 20.49 -5.71
N MET A 41 0.61 21.06 -5.81
CA MET A 41 0.87 22.51 -5.75
C MET A 41 0.34 23.20 -4.49
N THR A 42 0.28 22.50 -3.35
CA THR A 42 -0.13 23.09 -2.06
C THR A 42 0.78 22.68 -0.89
N ASN A 43 0.59 23.34 0.26
CA ASN A 43 1.18 22.93 1.54
C ASN A 43 0.19 22.14 2.42
N ARG A 44 -0.90 21.62 1.84
CA ARG A 44 -1.93 20.89 2.59
C ARG A 44 -1.61 19.40 2.59
N LEU A 45 -1.18 18.90 3.74
CA LEU A 45 -0.93 17.48 3.96
C LEU A 45 -2.20 16.65 3.69
N LEU A 46 -2.00 15.47 3.11
CA LEU A 46 -3.09 14.52 2.87
C LEU A 46 -3.62 13.99 4.21
N PRO A 47 -4.96 13.96 4.43
CA PRO A 47 -5.52 13.21 5.55
C PRO A 47 -5.34 11.70 5.34
N LEU A 48 -5.53 10.92 6.41
CA LEU A 48 -5.42 9.45 6.39
C LEU A 48 -6.26 8.81 5.28
N GLU A 49 -7.50 9.27 5.09
CA GLU A 49 -8.41 8.82 4.02
C GLU A 49 -7.77 8.95 2.62
N GLU A 50 -7.02 10.02 2.36
CA GLU A 50 -6.36 10.21 1.06
C GLU A 50 -5.11 9.34 0.93
N LEU A 51 -4.45 8.96 2.03
CA LEU A 51 -3.38 7.95 2.01
C LEU A 51 -3.94 6.57 1.64
N GLU A 52 -5.10 6.20 2.18
CA GLU A 52 -5.83 4.98 1.81
C GLU A 52 -6.19 4.99 0.32
N HIS A 53 -6.72 6.11 -0.17
CA HIS A 53 -7.10 6.28 -1.57
C HIS A 53 -5.92 6.39 -2.55
N THR A 54 -4.68 6.57 -2.06
CA THR A 54 -3.47 6.71 -2.90
C THR A 54 -2.53 5.52 -2.73
N LEU A 55 -1.85 5.44 -1.59
CA LEU A 55 -0.89 4.40 -1.24
C LEU A 55 -1.58 3.06 -1.01
N GLY A 56 -2.70 3.06 -0.27
CA GLY A 56 -3.50 1.86 -0.03
C GLY A 56 -4.04 1.29 -1.35
N GLU A 57 -4.65 2.13 -2.17
CA GLU A 57 -5.16 1.76 -3.50
C GLU A 57 -4.05 1.20 -4.41
N SER A 58 -2.84 1.77 -4.37
CA SER A 58 -1.69 1.26 -5.13
C SER A 58 -1.28 -0.14 -4.65
N ALA A 59 -1.15 -0.33 -3.34
CA ALA A 59 -0.80 -1.62 -2.76
C ALA A 59 -1.86 -2.69 -3.06
N ALA A 60 -3.15 -2.34 -2.94
CA ALA A 60 -4.26 -3.24 -3.21
C ALA A 60 -4.32 -3.72 -4.67
N GLN A 61 -3.81 -2.94 -5.63
CA GLN A 61 -3.68 -3.39 -7.02
C GLN A 61 -2.44 -4.25 -7.29
N GLY A 62 -1.59 -4.49 -6.29
CA GLY A 62 -0.36 -5.27 -6.44
C GLY A 62 0.82 -4.44 -6.95
N ALA A 63 0.83 -3.12 -6.75
CA ALA A 63 1.96 -2.26 -7.12
C ALA A 63 3.28 -2.78 -6.53
N ALA A 64 4.37 -2.51 -7.26
CA ALA A 64 5.69 -2.94 -6.86
C ALA A 64 6.17 -2.28 -5.56
N GLY A 65 5.72 -1.05 -5.38
CA GLY A 65 5.99 -0.12 -4.31
C GLY A 65 5.45 1.23 -4.73
N VAL A 66 5.83 2.28 -4.00
CA VAL A 66 5.50 3.67 -4.35
C VAL A 66 6.73 4.53 -4.17
N VAL A 67 6.83 5.62 -4.94
CA VAL A 67 7.85 6.64 -4.73
C VAL A 67 7.16 7.87 -4.12
N LEU A 68 7.48 8.15 -2.85
CA LEU A 68 7.03 9.35 -2.16
C LEU A 68 7.93 10.52 -2.55
N TRP A 69 7.40 11.40 -3.40
CA TRP A 69 8.07 12.64 -3.78
C TRP A 69 7.56 13.80 -2.92
N VAL A 70 8.48 14.61 -2.44
CA VAL A 70 8.20 15.83 -1.67
C VAL A 70 8.93 16.98 -2.36
N SER A 71 8.20 18.04 -2.71
CA SER A 71 8.79 19.20 -3.36
C SER A 71 9.79 19.89 -2.43
N TRP A 72 10.86 20.44 -3.01
CA TRP A 72 11.84 21.25 -2.28
C TRP A 72 11.18 22.42 -1.55
N GLU A 73 10.08 22.96 -2.11
CA GLU A 73 9.30 24.04 -1.51
C GLU A 73 8.70 23.63 -0.16
N ASN A 74 8.23 22.38 -0.04
CA ASN A 74 7.64 21.85 1.19
C ASN A 74 8.69 21.50 2.27
N THR A 75 9.98 21.55 1.95
CA THR A 75 11.08 21.30 2.88
C THR A 75 12.00 22.52 3.07
N SER A 76 11.56 23.70 2.64
CA SER A 76 12.40 24.91 2.58
C SER A 76 12.48 25.70 3.88
N THR A 77 11.51 25.54 4.79
CA THR A 77 11.45 26.27 6.07
C THR A 77 11.44 25.32 7.26
N LYS A 78 11.83 25.85 8.44
CA LYS A 78 11.78 25.10 9.69
C LYS A 78 10.36 24.65 10.01
N GLU A 79 9.38 25.51 9.77
CA GLU A 79 7.96 25.26 10.03
C GLU A 79 7.44 24.10 9.17
N SER A 80 7.78 24.09 7.86
CA SER A 80 7.35 23.01 6.97
C SER A 80 8.02 21.67 7.32
N CYS A 81 9.32 21.68 7.64
CA CYS A 81 10.03 20.47 8.10
C CYS A 81 9.47 19.94 9.43
N GLN A 82 9.10 20.83 10.35
CA GLN A 82 8.48 20.45 11.62
C GLN A 82 7.09 19.84 11.40
N ALA A 83 6.27 20.42 10.52
CA ALA A 83 4.97 19.87 10.16
C ALA A 83 5.09 18.49 9.50
N ILE A 84 6.08 18.27 8.62
CA ILE A 84 6.36 16.95 8.02
C ILE A 84 6.79 15.95 9.08
N LYS A 85 7.64 16.36 10.04
CA LYS A 85 8.05 15.50 11.16
C LYS A 85 6.83 15.05 11.98
N GLU A 86 5.98 15.98 12.38
CA GLU A 86 4.77 15.66 13.15
C GLU A 86 3.85 14.73 12.36
N TYR A 87 3.62 15.03 11.08
CA TYR A 87 2.83 14.18 10.20
C TYR A 87 3.41 12.77 10.01
N MET A 88 4.74 12.65 9.96
CA MET A 88 5.43 11.36 9.92
C MET A 88 5.17 10.56 11.20
N ASP A 89 5.26 11.21 12.35
CA ASP A 89 5.10 10.56 13.66
C ASP A 89 3.63 10.15 13.91
N THR A 90 2.65 10.97 13.47
CA THR A 90 1.24 10.77 13.81
C THR A 90 0.41 10.04 12.74
N THR A 91 0.77 10.17 11.46
CA THR A 91 -0.12 9.77 10.35
C THR A 91 0.60 8.90 9.34
N LEU A 92 1.63 9.44 8.66
CA LEU A 92 2.27 8.76 7.55
C LEU A 92 3.06 7.53 8.00
N GLY A 93 3.89 7.65 9.05
CA GLY A 93 4.69 6.54 9.55
C GLY A 93 3.85 5.33 9.95
N PRO A 94 2.83 5.50 10.82
CA PRO A 94 1.90 4.41 11.18
C PRO A 94 1.20 3.81 9.96
N PHE A 95 0.74 4.64 9.02
CA PHE A 95 0.08 4.16 7.81
C PHE A 95 1.03 3.37 6.90
N ILE A 96 2.28 3.81 6.72
CA ILE A 96 3.28 3.09 5.92
C ILE A 96 3.57 1.71 6.52
N LEU A 97 3.73 1.63 7.85
CA LEU A 97 3.94 0.34 8.52
C LEU A 97 2.71 -0.55 8.38
N ASN A 98 1.51 0.02 8.50
CA ASN A 98 0.24 -0.69 8.32
C ASN A 98 0.15 -1.33 6.92
N VAL A 99 0.21 -0.53 5.86
CA VAL A 99 0.03 -1.02 4.48
C VAL A 99 1.15 -1.97 4.03
N THR A 100 2.39 -1.70 4.46
CA THR A 100 3.54 -2.55 4.10
C THR A 100 3.46 -3.90 4.79
N SER A 101 3.08 -3.92 6.08
CA SER A 101 2.91 -5.16 6.83
C SER A 101 1.71 -5.96 6.32
N GLY A 102 0.60 -5.29 5.99
CA GLY A 102 -0.57 -5.94 5.40
C GLY A 102 -0.25 -6.62 4.06
N ALA A 103 0.49 -5.94 3.19
CA ALA A 103 0.94 -6.51 1.92
C ALA A 103 1.91 -7.69 2.10
N LEU A 104 2.84 -7.61 3.05
CA LEU A 104 3.78 -8.70 3.38
C LEU A 104 3.04 -9.92 3.93
N LEU A 105 2.19 -9.72 4.95
CA LEU A 105 1.43 -10.79 5.58
C LEU A 105 0.50 -11.49 4.58
N CYS A 106 -0.14 -10.72 3.68
CA CYS A 106 -0.95 -11.31 2.62
C CYS A 106 -0.09 -12.13 1.64
N SER A 107 1.09 -11.62 1.25
CA SER A 107 2.02 -12.36 0.40
C SER A 107 2.40 -13.71 1.01
N GLU A 108 2.76 -13.72 2.30
CA GLU A 108 3.16 -14.93 3.03
C GLU A 108 1.98 -15.90 3.22
N ALA A 109 0.82 -15.40 3.65
CA ALA A 109 -0.34 -16.22 3.99
C ALA A 109 -1.10 -16.74 2.77
N LEU A 110 -1.22 -15.95 1.70
CA LEU A 110 -2.03 -16.28 0.53
C LEU A 110 -1.21 -16.70 -0.68
N CYS A 111 -0.04 -16.11 -0.87
CA CYS A 111 0.77 -16.28 -2.08
C CYS A 111 2.08 -17.03 -1.83
N SER A 112 2.15 -17.84 -0.77
CA SER A 112 3.33 -18.64 -0.40
C SER A 112 4.62 -17.84 -0.24
N GLY A 113 4.54 -16.51 -0.02
CA GLY A 113 5.69 -15.60 -0.03
C GLY A 113 6.32 -15.37 -1.42
N HIS A 114 5.64 -15.82 -2.48
CA HIS A 114 6.15 -15.87 -3.85
C HIS A 114 5.30 -15.08 -4.85
N GLY A 115 4.44 -14.19 -4.34
CA GLY A 115 3.65 -13.28 -5.15
C GLY A 115 3.11 -12.11 -4.35
N ARG A 116 2.55 -11.14 -5.05
CA ARG A 116 1.83 -9.99 -4.46
C ARG A 116 0.36 -10.31 -4.41
N CYS A 117 -0.30 -9.92 -3.32
CA CYS A 117 -1.75 -9.86 -3.31
C CYS A 117 -2.24 -8.72 -4.19
N ALA A 118 -3.21 -9.02 -5.04
CA ALA A 118 -3.92 -8.07 -5.88
C ALA A 118 -5.43 -8.25 -5.69
N ARG A 119 -6.15 -7.15 -5.56
CA ARG A 119 -7.58 -7.11 -5.25
C ARG A 119 -8.41 -7.81 -6.31
N ARG A 120 -9.42 -8.56 -5.88
CA ARG A 120 -10.42 -9.15 -6.77
C ARG A 120 -11.44 -8.10 -7.20
N SER A 121 -11.94 -8.22 -8.43
CA SER A 121 -12.89 -7.27 -9.02
C SER A 121 -14.24 -7.21 -8.30
N ASN A 122 -14.62 -8.27 -7.58
CA ASN A 122 -15.85 -8.33 -6.79
C ASN A 122 -15.72 -7.67 -5.40
N HIS A 123 -14.52 -7.26 -4.99
CA HIS A 123 -14.26 -6.52 -3.76
C HIS A 123 -13.58 -5.19 -4.08
N PRO A 124 -14.25 -4.26 -4.80
CA PRO A 124 -13.59 -3.08 -5.36
C PRO A 124 -13.00 -2.14 -4.31
N GLU A 125 -13.45 -2.21 -3.05
CA GLU A 125 -13.01 -1.32 -1.97
C GLU A 125 -12.02 -1.95 -0.98
N ALA A 126 -11.64 -3.21 -1.19
CA ALA A 126 -10.67 -3.87 -0.32
C ALA A 126 -9.28 -3.18 -0.37
N LEU A 127 -8.61 -3.15 0.79
CA LEU A 127 -7.27 -2.59 0.98
C LEU A 127 -6.41 -3.57 1.78
N LEU A 128 -5.09 -3.56 1.57
CA LEU A 128 -4.14 -4.37 2.32
C LEU A 128 -3.72 -3.65 3.61
N ILE A 129 -4.65 -3.53 4.55
CA ILE A 129 -4.44 -2.92 5.86
C ILE A 129 -4.59 -3.95 6.98
N LEU A 130 -3.85 -3.77 8.07
CA LEU A 130 -3.92 -4.59 9.27
C LEU A 130 -5.24 -4.39 10.01
N ASN A 131 -5.81 -5.49 10.48
CA ASN A 131 -6.95 -5.46 11.38
C ASN A 131 -6.52 -4.89 12.76
N PRO A 132 -7.15 -3.81 13.25
CA PRO A 132 -6.83 -3.22 14.55
C PRO A 132 -7.13 -4.13 15.76
N ASP A 133 -7.99 -5.13 15.59
CA ASP A 133 -8.26 -6.12 16.65
C ASP A 133 -7.13 -7.17 16.77
N SER A 134 -6.43 -7.45 15.66
CA SER A 134 -5.33 -8.41 15.60
C SER A 134 -3.96 -7.76 15.82
N PHE A 135 -3.82 -6.47 15.49
CA PHE A 135 -2.54 -5.77 15.46
C PHE A 135 -2.58 -4.39 16.13
N SER A 136 -1.46 -4.03 16.75
CA SER A 136 -1.23 -2.72 17.35
C SER A 136 0.10 -2.15 16.88
N ILE A 137 0.05 -0.96 16.28
CA ILE A 137 1.23 -0.16 15.93
C ILE A 137 1.54 0.77 17.09
N GLN A 138 2.75 0.67 17.64
CA GLN A 138 3.16 1.42 18.83
C GLN A 138 4.46 2.17 18.55
N LEU A 139 4.55 3.40 19.07
CA LEU A 139 5.81 4.14 19.09
C LEU A 139 6.70 3.57 20.20
N MET A 140 7.93 3.19 19.88
CA MET A 140 8.86 2.69 20.88
C MET A 140 9.25 3.78 21.89
N PRO A 141 9.55 3.41 23.16
CA PRO A 141 10.10 4.34 24.15
C PRO A 141 11.32 5.07 23.58
N GLY A 142 11.30 6.40 23.61
CA GLY A 142 12.33 7.25 22.99
C GLY A 142 11.98 7.80 21.59
N GLY A 143 10.81 7.45 21.04
CA GLY A 143 10.16 8.17 19.94
C GLY A 143 10.83 8.06 18.56
N ARG A 144 11.73 7.09 18.38
CA ARG A 144 12.55 6.98 17.14
C ARG A 144 12.04 5.96 16.13
N SER A 145 11.19 5.02 16.54
CA SER A 145 10.80 3.90 15.67
C SER A 145 9.44 3.35 16.09
N LEU A 146 8.69 2.87 15.10
CA LEU A 146 7.42 2.18 15.26
C LEU A 146 7.65 0.68 15.35
N THR A 147 6.90 0.01 16.22
CA THR A 147 6.88 -1.45 16.35
C THR A 147 5.47 -1.96 16.07
N LEU A 148 5.41 -3.10 15.38
CA LEU A 148 4.18 -3.84 15.16
C LEU A 148 4.09 -4.97 16.19
N LYS A 149 2.98 -5.03 16.92
CA LYS A 149 2.62 -6.15 17.81
C LYS A 149 1.34 -6.81 17.32
N GLY A 150 1.21 -8.10 17.54
CA GLY A 150 0.05 -8.88 17.13
C GLY A 150 0.45 -10.07 16.27
N ALA A 151 -0.54 -10.78 15.78
CA ALA A 151 -0.36 -11.91 14.88
C ALA A 151 -1.57 -12.01 13.95
N LEU A 152 -1.35 -12.53 12.74
CA LEU A 152 -2.40 -12.70 11.75
C LEU A 152 -3.36 -13.80 12.19
N SER A 153 -4.63 -13.48 12.43
CA SER A 153 -5.64 -14.46 12.83
C SER A 153 -6.11 -15.31 11.64
N LEU A 154 -6.81 -16.42 11.92
CA LEU A 154 -7.44 -17.23 10.87
C LEU A 154 -8.57 -16.47 10.16
N GLU A 155 -9.25 -15.56 10.86
CA GLU A 155 -10.29 -14.70 10.27
C GLU A 155 -9.67 -13.69 9.30
N ASP A 156 -8.56 -13.05 9.69
CA ASP A 156 -7.82 -12.15 8.79
C ASP A 156 -7.37 -12.87 7.51
N GLN A 157 -6.86 -14.10 7.65
CA GLN A 157 -6.46 -14.93 6.51
C GLN A 157 -7.65 -15.27 5.59
N ALA A 158 -8.79 -15.63 6.16
CA ALA A 158 -10.00 -15.92 5.40
C ALA A 158 -10.50 -14.69 4.65
N GLN A 159 -10.46 -13.52 5.28
CA GLN A 159 -10.79 -12.23 4.64
C GLN A 159 -9.84 -11.94 3.48
N MET A 160 -8.53 -12.10 3.69
CA MET A 160 -7.53 -11.93 2.62
C MET A 160 -7.79 -12.86 1.43
N ALA A 161 -8.11 -14.12 1.67
CA ALA A 161 -8.41 -15.09 0.62
C ALA A 161 -9.68 -14.75 -0.18
N MET A 162 -10.68 -14.14 0.48
CA MET A 162 -11.92 -13.70 -0.14
C MET A 162 -11.72 -12.44 -0.99
N GLU A 163 -10.93 -11.48 -0.53
CA GLU A 163 -10.78 -10.17 -1.16
C GLU A 163 -9.65 -10.10 -2.20
N PHE A 164 -8.62 -10.93 -2.05
CA PHE A 164 -7.40 -10.88 -2.85
C PHE A 164 -7.12 -12.17 -3.62
N LYS A 165 -6.31 -12.03 -4.68
CA LYS A 165 -5.72 -13.11 -5.47
C LYS A 165 -4.23 -12.85 -5.63
N CYS A 166 -3.48 -13.84 -6.09
CA CYS A 166 -2.04 -13.70 -6.25
C CYS A 166 -1.64 -13.22 -7.65
N HIS A 167 -0.64 -12.34 -7.68
CA HIS A 167 0.17 -12.01 -8.84
C HIS A 167 1.60 -12.50 -8.55
N CYS A 168 1.96 -13.65 -9.10
CA CYS A 168 3.21 -14.34 -8.76
C CYS A 168 4.44 -13.60 -9.27
N TYR A 169 5.53 -13.69 -8.51
CA TYR A 169 6.84 -13.22 -8.94
C TYR A 169 7.37 -14.05 -10.10
N HIS A 170 8.34 -13.50 -10.83
CA HIS A 170 9.00 -14.20 -11.91
C HIS A 170 9.57 -15.55 -11.42
N GLY A 171 9.30 -16.62 -12.17
CA GLY A 171 9.69 -17.99 -11.80
C GLY A 171 8.71 -18.71 -10.86
N TRP A 172 7.56 -18.11 -10.52
CA TRP A 172 6.51 -18.76 -9.72
C TRP A 172 5.17 -18.78 -10.46
N ARG A 173 4.39 -19.83 -10.22
CA ARG A 173 3.08 -20.06 -10.83
C ARG A 173 2.16 -20.82 -9.86
N GLY A 174 0.91 -20.98 -10.28
CA GLY A 174 -0.17 -21.55 -9.45
C GLY A 174 -1.11 -20.45 -8.98
N GLU A 175 -2.25 -20.86 -8.42
CA GLU A 175 -3.22 -19.92 -7.86
C GLU A 175 -2.65 -19.18 -6.65
N TRP A 176 -1.75 -19.84 -5.90
CA TRP A 176 -1.16 -19.39 -4.64
C TRP A 176 0.36 -19.22 -4.74
N CYS A 177 0.89 -19.15 -5.96
CA CYS A 177 2.33 -19.06 -6.25
C CYS A 177 3.17 -20.16 -5.60
N GLU A 178 2.59 -21.35 -5.46
CA GLU A 178 3.16 -22.47 -4.72
C GLU A 178 4.09 -23.36 -5.56
N GLN A 179 4.15 -23.13 -6.88
CA GLN A 179 4.93 -23.93 -7.81
C GLN A 179 6.01 -23.09 -8.48
N GLN A 180 7.23 -23.60 -8.51
CA GLN A 180 8.30 -23.00 -9.29
C GLN A 180 8.07 -23.26 -10.78
N GLY A 181 8.08 -22.21 -11.59
CA GLY A 181 8.09 -22.30 -13.05
C GLY A 181 9.45 -22.82 -13.53
N MET A 182 9.42 -23.75 -14.50
CA MET A 182 10.63 -24.12 -15.25
C MET A 182 11.05 -22.98 -16.17
#